data_AF-A0A7S0J158-F1
#
_entry.id   AF-A0A7S0J158-F1
#
_cell.length_a   1.000
_cell.length_b   1.000
_cell.length_c   1.000
_cell.angle_alpha   90.00
_cell.angle_beta   90.00
_cell.angle_gamma   90.00
#
_symmetry.space_group_name_H-M   'P 1'
#
loop_
_entity.id
_entity.type
_entity.pdbx_description
1 polymer ?
#
loop_
_entity_poly.entity_id
_entity_poly.type
_entity_poly.pdbx_seq_one_letter_code
_entity_poly.pdbx_strand_id
1 'polypeptide(L)'
;QDSLLHRPLHERRRLLRAHFRFLPDQLEQASSVQVALADGRAKAASVLEEALHRAIACGCEGLMVKALDSSYQPSAKRSDAWLKLKKDYIDGMGDSLDLVPIGGWRGQGRKKRWISPWLLASYDRATGALGSVCRVMSGFSDAFYSENTVRYLGAEFGAAELARVDDAEE
;
A
#
# COMPACT_ATOMS: atom_id res chain seq x y z
N GLN A 1 -36.28 -8.62 5.03
CA GLN A 1 -35.29 -8.48 3.94
C GLN A 1 -34.15 -9.42 4.29
N ASP A 2 -33.80 -10.35 3.41
CA ASP A 2 -32.80 -11.36 3.73
C ASP A 2 -31.39 -10.79 3.68
N SER A 3 -30.59 -11.11 4.70
CA SER A 3 -29.19 -10.69 4.74
C SER A 3 -28.37 -11.38 3.65
N LEU A 4 -27.63 -10.60 2.86
CA LEU A 4 -26.73 -11.11 1.84
C LEU A 4 -25.32 -11.40 2.36
N LEU A 5 -25.02 -11.12 3.64
CA LEU A 5 -23.66 -11.23 4.19
C LEU A 5 -23.06 -12.62 4.02
N HIS A 6 -23.87 -13.66 4.28
CA HIS A 6 -23.42 -15.05 4.23
C HIS A 6 -23.52 -15.68 2.83
N ARG A 7 -24.14 -14.99 1.86
CA ARG A 7 -24.27 -15.47 0.48
C ARG A 7 -22.93 -15.34 -0.25
N PRO A 8 -22.59 -16.22 -1.21
CA PRO A 8 -21.36 -16.10 -1.98
C PRO A 8 -21.35 -14.87 -2.90
N LEU A 9 -20.17 -14.34 -3.21
CA LEU A 9 -20.01 -13.12 -4.01
C LEU A 9 -20.68 -13.21 -5.39
N HIS A 10 -20.63 -14.37 -6.05
CA HIS A 10 -21.27 -14.54 -7.36
C HIS A 10 -22.79 -14.32 -7.30
N GLU A 11 -23.45 -14.78 -6.22
CA GLU A 11 -24.89 -14.60 -6.00
C GLU A 11 -25.21 -13.13 -5.69
N ARG A 12 -24.42 -12.49 -4.80
CA ARG A 12 -24.57 -11.06 -4.48
C ARG A 12 -24.41 -10.19 -5.72
N ARG A 13 -23.43 -10.50 -6.59
CA ARG A 13 -23.18 -9.76 -7.83
C ARG A 13 -24.32 -9.95 -8.84
N ARG A 14 -24.91 -11.15 -8.90
CA ARG A 14 -26.10 -11.42 -9.73
C ARG A 14 -27.28 -10.57 -9.28
N LEU A 15 -27.56 -10.52 -7.97
CA LEU A 15 -28.64 -9.70 -7.40
C LEU A 15 -28.39 -8.21 -7.64
N LEU A 16 -27.17 -7.72 -7.43
CA LEU A 16 -26.79 -6.33 -7.75
C LEU A 16 -27.11 -5.99 -9.21
N ARG A 17 -26.80 -6.88 -10.16
CA ARG A 17 -27.09 -6.66 -11.58
C ARG A 17 -28.58 -6.70 -11.91
N ALA A 18 -29.35 -7.55 -11.22
CA ALA A 18 -30.77 -7.70 -11.47
C ALA A 18 -31.62 -6.54 -10.92
N HIS A 19 -31.17 -5.90 -9.85
CA HIS A 19 -31.95 -4.87 -9.14
C HIS A 19 -31.53 -3.43 -9.41
N PHE A 20 -30.37 -3.20 -10.04
CA PHE A 20 -29.88 -1.86 -10.34
C PHE A 20 -29.89 -1.60 -11.84
N ARG A 21 -30.32 -0.39 -12.22
CA ARG A 21 -30.16 0.15 -13.57
C ARG A 21 -28.88 0.98 -13.60
N PHE A 22 -27.89 0.50 -14.34
CA PHE A 22 -26.63 1.22 -14.52
C PHE A 22 -26.79 2.32 -15.57
N LEU A 23 -26.21 3.47 -15.30
CA LEU A 23 -26.25 4.66 -16.14
C LEU A 23 -24.81 5.12 -16.38
N PRO A 24 -24.39 5.30 -17.65
CA PRO A 24 -23.05 5.81 -17.96
C PRO A 24 -22.75 7.10 -17.22
N ASP A 25 -21.50 7.22 -16.73
CA ASP A 25 -20.96 8.38 -16.01
C ASP A 25 -21.71 8.79 -14.72
N GLN A 26 -22.69 7.99 -14.26
CA GLN A 26 -23.47 8.26 -13.04
C GLN A 26 -23.45 7.09 -12.07
N LEU A 27 -23.81 5.90 -12.56
CA LEU A 27 -23.88 4.68 -11.77
C LEU A 27 -23.43 3.51 -12.64
N GLU A 28 -22.14 3.21 -12.56
CA GLU A 28 -21.54 2.15 -13.36
C GLU A 28 -21.14 0.95 -12.50
N GLN A 29 -21.04 -0.20 -13.16
CA GLN A 29 -20.46 -1.37 -12.55
C GLN A 29 -18.94 -1.34 -12.74
N ALA A 30 -18.21 -1.66 -11.67
CA ALA A 30 -16.77 -1.90 -11.78
C ALA A 30 -16.47 -2.98 -12.84
N SER A 31 -15.64 -2.63 -13.81
CA SER A 31 -15.11 -3.56 -14.81
C SER A 31 -14.52 -4.79 -14.14
N SER A 32 -14.84 -5.98 -14.66
CA SER A 32 -14.42 -7.24 -14.03
C SER A 32 -14.18 -8.33 -15.07
N VAL A 33 -13.17 -9.16 -14.83
CA VAL A 33 -12.91 -10.41 -15.54
C VAL A 33 -13.01 -11.57 -14.57
N GLN A 34 -13.54 -12.72 -15.02
CA GLN A 34 -13.50 -13.96 -14.24
C GLN A 34 -12.26 -14.76 -14.64
N VAL A 35 -11.53 -15.25 -13.65
CA VAL A 35 -10.34 -16.07 -13.85
C VAL A 35 -10.66 -17.47 -13.33
N ALA A 36 -10.62 -18.47 -14.21
CA ALA A 36 -10.82 -19.86 -13.84
C ALA A 36 -9.46 -20.50 -13.51
N LEU A 37 -9.29 -20.93 -12.26
CA LEU A 37 -8.07 -21.64 -11.84
C LEU A 37 -7.94 -23.02 -12.49
N ALA A 38 -9.06 -23.60 -12.94
CA ALA A 38 -9.11 -24.87 -13.66
C ALA A 38 -8.30 -24.84 -14.97
N ASP A 39 -8.13 -23.67 -15.58
CA ASP A 39 -7.38 -23.51 -16.81
C ASP A 39 -5.84 -23.48 -16.60
N GLY A 40 -5.39 -23.66 -15.35
CA GLY A 40 -3.99 -23.67 -14.97
C GLY A 40 -3.44 -22.30 -14.59
N ARG A 41 -2.40 -22.32 -13.73
CA ARG A 41 -1.81 -21.11 -13.13
C ARG A 41 -1.24 -20.14 -14.16
N ALA A 42 -0.61 -20.65 -15.22
CA ALA A 42 0.01 -19.81 -16.26
C ALA A 42 -1.02 -18.96 -17.01
N LYS A 43 -2.15 -19.57 -17.42
CA LYS A 43 -3.23 -18.85 -18.10
C LYS A 43 -3.90 -17.85 -17.16
N ALA A 44 -4.14 -18.24 -15.90
CA ALA A 44 -4.69 -17.35 -14.89
C ALA A 44 -3.80 -16.11 -14.66
N ALA A 45 -2.48 -16.30 -14.61
CA ALA A 45 -1.52 -15.21 -14.47
C ALA A 45 -1.56 -14.24 -15.67
N SER A 46 -1.56 -14.77 -16.90
CA SER A 46 -1.67 -13.96 -18.12
C SER A 46 -2.95 -13.12 -18.16
N VAL A 47 -4.11 -13.70 -17.79
CA VAL A 47 -5.37 -12.94 -17.73
C VAL A 47 -5.33 -11.83 -16.67
N LEU A 48 -4.70 -12.10 -15.51
CA LEU A 48 -4.53 -11.09 -14.45
C LEU A 48 -3.59 -9.96 -14.88
N GLU A 49 -2.50 -10.27 -15.56
CA GLU A 49 -1.53 -9.30 -16.07
C GLU A 49 -2.18 -8.38 -17.11
N GLU A 50 -2.88 -8.94 -18.09
CA GLU A 50 -3.62 -8.13 -19.06
C GLU A 50 -4.70 -7.26 -18.41
N ALA A 51 -5.42 -7.79 -17.42
CA ALA A 51 -6.42 -7.04 -16.68
C ALA A 51 -5.79 -5.89 -15.89
N LEU A 52 -4.60 -6.10 -15.32
CA LEU A 52 -3.86 -5.09 -14.59
C LEU A 52 -3.38 -3.98 -15.52
N HIS A 53 -2.78 -4.33 -16.67
CA HIS A 53 -2.38 -3.35 -17.68
C HIS A 53 -3.56 -2.50 -18.17
N ARG A 54 -4.72 -3.13 -18.42
CA ARG A 54 -5.95 -2.39 -18.79
C ARG A 54 -6.41 -1.46 -17.66
N ALA A 55 -6.42 -1.92 -16.42
CA ALA A 55 -6.82 -1.10 -15.28
C ALA A 55 -5.91 0.14 -15.12
N ILE A 56 -4.59 -0.07 -15.22
CA ILE A 56 -3.60 1.01 -15.15
C ILE A 56 -3.79 2.00 -16.31
N ALA A 57 -3.99 1.51 -17.54
CA ALA A 57 -4.23 2.34 -18.71
C ALA A 57 -5.50 3.19 -18.59
N CYS A 58 -6.52 2.70 -17.88
CA CYS A 58 -7.74 3.44 -17.55
C CYS A 58 -7.60 4.35 -16.31
N GLY A 59 -6.39 4.53 -15.76
CA GLY A 59 -6.14 5.38 -14.60
C GLY A 59 -6.57 4.80 -13.25
N CYS A 60 -6.85 3.49 -13.18
CA CYS A 60 -7.13 2.81 -11.90
C CYS A 60 -5.83 2.47 -11.15
N GLU A 61 -5.90 2.41 -9.81
CA GLU A 61 -4.76 2.06 -8.94
C GLU A 61 -4.25 0.62 -9.15
N GLY A 62 -5.14 -0.30 -9.53
CA GLY A 62 -4.84 -1.71 -9.73
C GLY A 62 -6.11 -2.58 -9.73
N LEU A 63 -5.98 -3.85 -9.34
CA LEU A 63 -7.05 -4.83 -9.31
C LEU A 63 -7.48 -5.19 -7.89
N MET A 64 -8.78 -5.47 -7.75
CA MET A 64 -9.34 -6.19 -6.62
C MET A 64 -9.62 -7.64 -7.03
N VAL A 65 -8.82 -8.58 -6.51
CA VAL A 65 -9.02 -10.02 -6.74
C VAL A 65 -9.94 -10.55 -5.64
N LYS A 66 -11.08 -11.13 -6.03
CA LYS A 66 -12.11 -11.60 -5.07
C LYS A 66 -12.50 -13.04 -5.36
N ALA A 67 -12.45 -13.91 -4.35
CA ALA A 67 -12.96 -15.27 -4.47
C ALA A 67 -14.49 -15.25 -4.67
N LEU A 68 -14.98 -15.90 -5.73
CA LEU A 68 -16.40 -15.85 -6.09
C LEU A 68 -17.32 -16.54 -5.08
N ASP A 69 -16.79 -17.50 -4.33
CA ASP A 69 -17.53 -18.26 -3.32
C ASP A 69 -17.38 -17.66 -1.91
N SER A 70 -16.72 -16.51 -1.78
CA SER A 70 -16.56 -15.84 -0.50
C SER A 70 -17.83 -15.14 -0.02
N SER A 71 -18.11 -15.25 1.28
CA SER A 71 -19.06 -14.40 1.99
C SER A 71 -18.52 -12.98 2.20
N TYR A 72 -19.38 -12.03 2.56
CA TYR A 72 -18.98 -10.67 2.91
C TYR A 72 -18.77 -10.58 4.41
N GLN A 73 -17.57 -10.21 4.84
CA GLN A 73 -17.14 -10.24 6.24
C GLN A 73 -16.66 -8.86 6.72
N PRO A 74 -17.58 -7.97 7.17
CA PRO A 74 -17.21 -6.64 7.66
C PRO A 74 -16.45 -6.65 8.98
N SER A 75 -16.72 -7.63 9.84
CA SER A 75 -16.18 -7.75 11.20
C SER A 75 -14.88 -8.56 11.29
N ALA A 76 -14.48 -9.24 10.22
CA ALA A 76 -13.26 -10.03 10.20
C ALA A 76 -12.03 -9.11 10.14
N LYS A 77 -11.06 -9.40 10.99
CA LYS A 77 -9.77 -8.69 11.08
C LYS A 77 -8.91 -9.11 9.87
N ARG A 78 -9.25 -8.58 8.68
CA ARG A 78 -8.72 -8.92 7.34
C ARG A 78 -9.02 -10.35 6.88
N SER A 79 -9.79 -10.49 5.80
CA SER A 79 -10.05 -11.77 5.13
C SER A 79 -9.19 -11.91 3.87
N ASP A 80 -8.61 -13.08 3.62
CA ASP A 80 -7.85 -13.37 2.39
C ASP A 80 -8.74 -13.55 1.14
N ALA A 81 -10.05 -13.41 1.30
CA ALA A 81 -11.00 -13.48 0.21
C ALA A 81 -10.83 -12.35 -0.81
N TRP A 82 -10.35 -11.17 -0.38
CA TRP A 82 -10.24 -9.95 -1.19
C TRP A 82 -8.81 -9.43 -1.14
N LEU A 83 -8.08 -9.63 -2.24
CA LEU A 83 -6.69 -9.21 -2.38
C LEU A 83 -6.60 -7.96 -3.26
N LYS A 84 -5.67 -7.06 -2.91
CA LYS A 84 -5.35 -5.88 -3.70
C LYS A 84 -4.08 -6.16 -4.48
N LEU A 85 -4.12 -6.00 -5.79
CA LEU A 85 -2.95 -6.06 -6.66
C LEU A 85 -2.73 -4.67 -7.25
N LYS A 86 -1.68 -3.98 -6.80
CA LYS A 86 -1.36 -2.61 -7.22
C LYS A 86 -0.10 -2.60 -8.08
N LYS A 87 0.05 -1.57 -8.92
CA LYS A 87 1.27 -1.37 -9.71
C LYS A 87 2.52 -1.31 -8.83
N ASP A 88 2.40 -0.72 -7.63
CA ASP A 88 3.52 -0.48 -6.71
C ASP A 88 4.06 -1.77 -6.06
N TYR A 89 3.38 -2.90 -6.24
CA TYR A 89 3.84 -4.21 -5.75
C TYR A 89 4.66 -4.96 -6.80
N ILE A 90 4.74 -4.45 -8.03
CA ILE A 90 5.49 -5.06 -9.12
C ILE A 90 6.79 -4.29 -9.29
N ASP A 91 7.90 -5.00 -9.10
CA ASP A 91 9.24 -4.43 -9.26
C ASP A 91 9.39 -3.80 -10.65
N GLY A 92 9.79 -2.52 -10.68
CA GLY A 92 10.00 -1.77 -11.92
C GLY A 92 8.77 -1.10 -12.53
N MET A 93 7.55 -1.31 -11.99
CA MET A 93 6.34 -0.58 -12.43
C MET A 93 5.92 0.58 -11.52
N GLY A 94 6.42 0.60 -10.27
CA GLY A 94 6.19 1.69 -9.33
C GLY A 94 7.08 2.90 -9.63
N ASP A 95 6.57 4.10 -9.32
CA ASP A 95 7.38 5.32 -9.38
C ASP A 95 8.39 5.30 -8.23
N SER A 96 9.68 5.35 -8.55
CA SER A 96 10.77 5.42 -7.57
C SER A 96 11.56 6.72 -7.76
N LEU A 97 11.89 7.38 -6.65
CA LEU A 97 12.67 8.61 -6.65
C LEU A 97 13.87 8.49 -5.72
N ASP A 98 15.03 8.91 -6.21
CA ASP A 98 16.21 9.12 -5.37
C ASP A 98 16.12 10.50 -4.72
N LEU A 99 15.99 10.53 -3.40
CA LEU A 99 15.82 11.76 -2.62
C LEU A 99 16.90 11.87 -1.53
N VAL A 100 17.28 13.10 -1.21
CA VAL A 100 18.28 13.42 -0.20
C VAL A 100 17.61 13.65 1.15
N PRO A 101 18.02 12.96 2.23
CA PRO A 101 17.59 13.31 3.58
C PRO A 101 18.13 14.69 3.98
N ILE A 102 17.23 15.63 4.29
CA ILE A 102 17.58 17.00 4.69
C ILE A 102 17.17 17.35 6.12
N GLY A 103 16.51 16.41 6.81
CA GLY A 103 16.12 16.57 8.20
C GLY A 103 15.30 15.40 8.71
N GLY A 104 14.88 15.47 9.97
CA GLY A 104 14.01 14.48 10.57
C GLY A 104 13.49 14.92 11.93
N TRP A 105 12.46 14.23 12.42
CA TRP A 105 11.86 14.50 13.72
C TRP A 105 12.13 13.36 14.68
N ARG A 106 12.07 13.64 15.98
CA ARG A 106 12.04 12.59 17.00
C ARG A 106 10.78 11.75 16.84
N GLY A 107 10.94 10.45 16.75
CA GLY A 107 9.82 9.53 16.61
C GLY A 107 8.92 9.49 17.83
N GLN A 108 7.75 8.88 17.65
CA GLN A 108 6.73 8.71 18.68
C GLN A 108 6.30 7.23 18.77
N GLY A 109 5.71 6.82 19.89
CA GLY A 109 5.26 5.45 20.12
C GLY A 109 6.40 4.44 19.95
N ARG A 110 6.21 3.43 19.08
CA ARG A 110 7.23 2.41 18.76
C ARG A 110 8.57 3.01 18.33
N LYS A 111 8.56 4.20 17.71
CA LYS A 111 9.74 4.84 17.13
C LYS A 111 10.34 5.94 18.01
N LYS A 112 9.95 6.03 19.28
CA LYS A 112 10.42 7.07 20.22
C LYS A 112 11.95 7.18 20.34
N ARG A 113 12.67 6.08 20.07
CA ARG A 113 14.13 5.98 20.13
C ARG A 113 14.88 6.39 18.85
N TRP A 114 14.17 6.74 17.78
CA TRP A 114 14.79 7.00 16.48
C TRP A 114 14.34 8.33 15.88
N ILE A 115 15.14 8.81 14.91
CA ILE A 115 14.67 9.83 13.97
C ILE A 115 13.65 9.19 13.02
N SER A 116 12.40 9.65 13.10
CA SER A 116 11.31 9.29 12.21
C SER A 116 10.14 10.27 12.43
N PRO A 117 9.53 10.85 11.38
CA PRO A 117 9.83 10.64 9.97
C PRO A 117 11.09 11.39 9.51
N TRP A 118 11.62 10.99 8.35
CA TRP A 118 12.68 11.69 7.63
C TRP A 118 12.08 12.71 6.67
N LEU A 119 12.64 13.91 6.59
CA LEU A 119 12.34 14.90 5.54
C LEU A 119 13.27 14.67 4.36
N LEU A 120 12.69 14.39 3.20
CA LEU A 120 13.43 14.13 1.97
C LEU A 120 13.25 15.28 0.97
N ALA A 121 14.29 15.56 0.20
CA ALA A 121 14.32 16.61 -0.81
C ALA A 121 14.85 16.13 -2.16
N SER A 122 14.39 16.77 -3.23
CA SER A 122 14.94 16.61 -4.58
C SER A 122 15.93 17.75 -4.88
N TYR A 123 16.92 17.46 -5.71
CA TYR A 123 17.92 18.44 -6.13
C TYR A 123 17.48 19.14 -7.43
N ASP A 124 17.27 20.45 -7.35
CA ASP A 124 17.00 21.29 -8.51
C ASP A 124 18.32 21.76 -9.15
N ARG A 125 18.60 21.26 -10.36
CA ARG A 125 19.82 21.60 -11.10
C ARG A 125 19.85 23.05 -11.59
N ALA A 126 18.69 23.70 -11.77
CA ALA A 126 18.63 25.06 -12.29
C ALA A 126 18.99 26.09 -11.20
N THR A 127 18.51 25.86 -9.98
CA THR A 127 18.76 26.76 -8.84
C THR A 127 19.93 26.30 -7.96
N GLY A 128 20.34 25.03 -8.07
CA GLY A 128 21.33 24.41 -7.20
C GLY A 128 20.82 24.15 -5.78
N ALA A 129 19.51 24.28 -5.53
CA ALA A 129 18.90 24.16 -4.21
C ALA A 129 18.23 22.79 -3.99
N LEU A 130 18.06 22.43 -2.72
CA LEU A 130 17.27 21.26 -2.32
C LEU A 130 15.83 21.67 -2.01
N GLY A 131 14.88 21.16 -2.80
CA GLY A 131 13.45 21.35 -2.60
C GLY A 131 12.84 20.21 -1.80
N SER A 132 12.22 20.50 -0.65
CA SER A 132 11.56 19.47 0.16
C SER A 132 10.40 18.81 -0.59
N VAL A 133 10.33 17.48 -0.57
CA VAL A 133 9.32 16.69 -1.30
C VAL A 133 8.33 16.04 -0.36
N CYS A 134 8.81 15.18 0.55
CA CYS A 134 7.93 14.37 1.38
C CYS A 134 8.56 14.01 2.72
N ARG A 135 7.72 13.49 3.62
CA ARG A 135 8.14 12.87 4.87
C ARG A 135 7.99 11.36 4.76
N VAL A 136 9.06 10.62 5.04
CA VAL A 136 9.05 9.16 5.01
C VAL A 136 9.07 8.61 6.42
N MET A 137 7.99 7.90 6.78
CA MET A 137 7.78 7.34 8.11
C MET A 137 7.87 5.81 8.13
N SER A 138 7.88 5.12 7.00
CA SER A 138 7.85 3.65 6.95
C SER A 138 8.60 3.13 5.72
N GLY A 139 8.88 1.83 5.70
CA GLY A 139 9.63 1.17 4.62
C GLY A 139 11.06 0.77 5.00
N PHE A 140 11.56 1.25 6.14
CA PHE A 140 12.90 0.92 6.63
C PHE A 140 12.90 -0.15 7.73
N SER A 141 14.02 -0.88 7.82
CA SER A 141 14.29 -1.81 8.90
C SER A 141 14.63 -1.08 10.21
N ASP A 142 14.48 -1.76 11.34
CA ASP A 142 14.84 -1.20 12.65
C ASP A 142 16.36 -0.90 12.74
N ALA A 143 17.20 -1.71 12.09
CA ALA A 143 18.64 -1.45 11.95
C ALA A 143 18.92 -0.13 11.21
N PHE A 144 18.22 0.12 10.10
CA PHE A 144 18.34 1.37 9.36
C PHE A 144 18.02 2.59 10.24
N TYR A 145 16.93 2.54 11.03
CA TYR A 145 16.59 3.65 11.93
C TYR A 145 17.66 3.87 13.00
N SER A 146 18.19 2.79 13.58
CA SER A 146 19.22 2.86 14.61
C SER A 146 20.51 3.48 14.08
N GLU A 147 21.05 2.91 13.00
CA GLU A 147 22.31 3.34 12.38
C GLU A 147 22.24 4.79 11.89
N ASN A 148 21.15 5.18 11.24
CA ASN A 148 21.00 6.54 10.73
C ASN A 148 20.75 7.55 11.86
N THR A 149 20.06 7.17 12.94
CA THR A 149 19.93 8.05 14.12
C THR A 149 21.30 8.39 14.70
N VAL A 150 22.18 7.39 14.86
CA VAL A 150 23.56 7.59 15.32
C VAL A 150 24.37 8.40 14.31
N ARG A 151 24.28 8.07 13.03
CA ARG A 151 25.01 8.76 11.96
C ARG A 151 24.70 10.25 11.90
N TYR A 152 23.44 10.64 11.99
CA TYR A 152 23.00 12.03 11.78
C TYR A 152 22.94 12.88 13.05
N LEU A 153 22.78 12.27 14.24
CA LEU A 153 22.93 13.00 15.52
C LEU A 153 24.37 13.07 16.02
N GLY A 154 25.28 12.29 15.42
CA GLY A 154 26.65 12.11 15.91
C GLY A 154 26.75 10.98 16.92
N ALA A 155 27.94 10.35 17.00
CA ALA A 155 28.13 9.12 17.78
C ALA A 155 27.78 9.27 19.27
N GLU A 156 28.15 10.39 19.89
CA GLU A 156 27.93 10.63 21.32
C GLU A 156 26.46 10.91 21.64
N PHE A 157 25.81 11.82 20.89
CA PHE A 157 24.40 12.16 21.10
C PHE A 157 23.45 11.05 20.66
N GLY A 158 23.75 10.37 19.54
CA GLY A 158 22.94 9.28 19.03
C GLY A 158 22.97 8.04 19.92
N ALA A 159 24.14 7.67 20.46
CA ALA A 159 24.25 6.55 21.40
C ALA A 159 23.54 6.85 22.73
N ALA A 160 23.68 8.07 23.26
CA ALA A 160 22.99 8.50 24.46
C ALA A 160 21.45 8.50 24.28
N GLU A 161 20.94 8.90 23.12
CA GLU A 161 19.49 8.87 22.85
C GLU A 161 18.91 7.47 22.67
N LEU A 162 19.69 6.53 22.11
CA LEU A 162 19.27 5.14 22.07
C LEU A 162 19.16 4.56 23.49
N ALA A 163 20.12 4.86 24.37
CA ALA A 163 20.15 4.38 25.75
C ALA A 163 19.05 5.00 26.65
N ARG A 164 18.73 6.29 26.49
CA ARG A 164 17.72 7.01 27.30
C ARG A 164 16.32 6.42 27.27
N VAL A 165 15.99 5.66 26.23
CA VAL A 165 14.67 5.06 26.06
C VAL A 165 14.55 3.72 26.78
N ASP A 166 15.67 3.00 26.95
CA ASP A 166 15.71 1.73 27.65
C ASP A 166 15.50 1.93 29.16
N ASP A 167 16.01 3.02 29.74
CA ASP A 167 15.82 3.39 31.16
C ASP A 167 14.39 3.86 31.52
N ALA A 168 13.52 4.09 30.53
CA ALA A 168 12.14 4.57 30.73
C ALA A 168 11.08 3.46 30.56
N GLU A 169 11.52 2.21 30.37
CA GLU A 169 10.66 1.01 30.33
C GLU A 169 10.87 0.06 31.53
N GLU A 170 11.67 0.45 32.53
CA GLU A 170 11.62 -0.07 33.91
C GLU A 170 10.68 0.76 34.79
#